data_AF-A0AAQ4ECL3-F1
#
_entry.id   AF-A0AAQ4ECL3-F1
#
_cell.length_a   1.000
_cell.length_b   1.000
_cell.length_c   1.000
_cell.angle_alpha   90.00
_cell.angle_beta   90.00
_cell.angle_gamma   90.00
#
_symmetry.space_group_name_H-M   'P 1'
#
loop_
_entity.id
_entity.type
_entity.pdbx_description
1 polymer ?
#
loop_
_entity_poly.entity_id
_entity_poly.type
_entity_poly.pdbx_seq_one_letter_code
_entity_poly.pdbx_strand_id
1 'polypeptide(L)'
;RSKLCVISFSCILARLNIVYPMLFKLTNKKSNRETHCGVLEFVADEGKVYLPYWMQRNLLLDEGDIVQVESATLPVATFSKFQPLSVDFLDITNPKAVYPLVW
;
A
#
# COMPACT_ATOMS: atom_id res chain seq x y z
N ARG A 1 10.57 -1.39 4.36
CA ARG A 1 9.62 -1.86 5.39
C ARG A 1 8.33 -1.02 5.36
N SER A 2 7.96 -0.43 4.22
CA SER A 2 7.34 0.92 4.23
C SER A 2 6.02 1.00 3.45
N LYS A 3 5.42 -0.16 3.15
CA LYS A 3 4.21 -0.30 2.30
C LYS A 3 2.94 -0.57 3.10
N LEU A 4 2.99 -0.26 4.38
CA LEU A 4 2.04 -0.71 5.37
C LEU A 4 1.17 0.46 5.78
N CYS A 5 -0.13 0.28 5.65
CA CYS A 5 -1.13 1.24 6.07
C CYS A 5 -1.74 0.80 7.40
N VAL A 6 -2.19 1.78 8.18
CA VAL A 6 -2.98 1.54 9.40
C VAL A 6 -4.43 1.82 9.07
N ILE A 7 -5.29 0.82 9.23
CA ILE A 7 -6.70 0.90 8.83
C ILE A 7 -7.58 0.71 10.07
N SER A 8 -8.69 1.43 10.12
CA SER A 8 -9.73 1.21 11.13
C SER A 8 -10.24 -0.23 11.11
N PHE A 9 -10.26 -0.89 12.26
CA PHE A 9 -10.88 -2.22 12.37
C PHE A 9 -12.39 -2.09 12.53
N SER A 10 -13.15 -2.33 11.46
CA SER A 10 -14.58 -2.65 11.62
C SER A 10 -14.71 -4.15 11.88
N CYS A 11 -15.49 -4.55 12.89
CA CYS A 11 -15.75 -5.95 13.26
C CYS A 11 -16.19 -6.85 12.09
N ILE A 12 -16.66 -6.28 10.98
CA ILE A 12 -17.02 -6.98 9.75
C ILE A 12 -15.78 -7.66 9.12
N LEU A 13 -14.61 -7.02 9.16
CA LEU A 13 -13.36 -7.59 8.64
C LEU A 13 -12.85 -8.76 9.49
N ALA A 14 -13.09 -8.74 10.81
CA ALA A 14 -12.70 -9.83 11.72
C ALA A 14 -13.41 -11.16 11.42
N ARG A 15 -14.60 -11.08 10.81
CA ARG A 15 -15.41 -12.24 10.40
C ARG A 15 -15.00 -12.79 9.04
N LEU A 16 -14.30 -12.00 8.23
CA LEU A 16 -13.58 -12.54 7.08
C LEU A 16 -12.40 -13.33 7.65
N ASN A 17 -12.29 -14.60 7.30
CA ASN A 17 -11.19 -15.47 7.67
C ASN A 17 -9.93 -15.03 6.92
N ILE A 18 -9.34 -13.89 7.30
CA ILE A 18 -8.26 -13.27 6.54
C ILE A 18 -6.96 -14.03 6.84
N VAL A 19 -6.52 -14.82 5.86
CA VAL A 19 -5.24 -15.53 5.87
C VAL A 19 -4.14 -14.54 5.43
N TYR A 20 -3.00 -14.54 6.12
CA TYR A 20 -1.87 -13.70 5.75
C TYR A 20 -1.29 -14.08 4.38
N PRO A 21 -0.80 -13.12 3.58
CA PRO A 21 -0.72 -11.67 3.83
C PRO A 21 -2.04 -10.93 3.53
N MET A 22 -2.44 -10.02 4.44
CA MET A 22 -3.63 -9.18 4.24
C MET A 22 -3.31 -8.03 3.29
N LEU A 23 -3.90 -8.09 2.09
CA LEU A 23 -3.71 -7.10 1.04
C LEU A 23 -5.02 -6.35 0.80
N PHE A 24 -4.89 -5.04 0.61
CA PHE A 24 -6.00 -4.14 0.38
C PHE A 24 -5.74 -3.32 -0.88
N LYS A 25 -6.81 -3.10 -1.63
CA LYS A 25 -6.85 -2.20 -2.78
C LYS A 25 -7.46 -0.88 -2.32
N LEU A 26 -6.71 0.20 -2.50
CA LEU A 26 -7.14 1.57 -2.28
C LEU A 26 -7.48 2.18 -3.62
N THR A 27 -8.71 2.67 -3.77
CA THR A 27 -9.20 3.33 -4.99
C THR A 27 -9.63 4.75 -4.66
N ASN A 28 -9.00 5.73 -5.31
CA ASN A 28 -9.42 7.12 -5.26
C ASN A 28 -10.44 7.39 -6.37
N LYS A 29 -11.70 7.66 -6.00
CA LYS A 29 -12.78 7.97 -6.96
C LYS A 29 -12.59 9.32 -7.67
N LYS A 30 -11.90 10.28 -7.05
CA LYS A 30 -11.69 11.61 -7.62
C LYS A 30 -10.67 11.59 -8.74
N SER A 31 -9.54 10.90 -8.53
CA SER A 31 -8.43 10.84 -9.48
C SER A 31 -8.44 9.57 -10.35
N ASN A 32 -9.38 8.65 -10.10
CA ASN A 32 -9.49 7.34 -10.75
C ASN A 32 -8.17 6.54 -10.69
N ARG A 33 -7.45 6.68 -9.56
CA ARG A 33 -6.19 5.97 -9.29
C ARG A 33 -6.41 4.87 -8.28
N GLU A 34 -5.72 3.76 -8.49
CA GLU A 34 -5.77 2.59 -7.62
C GLU A 34 -4.37 2.18 -7.17
N THR A 35 -4.23 1.69 -5.95
CA THR A 35 -2.97 1.16 -5.41
C THR A 35 -3.23 -0.03 -4.49
N HIS A 36 -2.25 -0.92 -4.38
CA HIS A 36 -2.32 -2.08 -3.48
C HIS A 36 -1.37 -1.89 -2.31
N CYS A 37 -1.90 -2.09 -1.10
CA CYS A 37 -1.22 -1.82 0.15
C CYS A 37 -1.41 -2.99 1.11
N GLY A 38 -0.39 -3.26 1.92
CA GLY A 38 -0.52 -4.17 3.05
C GLY A 38 -1.03 -3.44 4.28
N VAL A 39 -1.66 -4.15 5.21
CA VAL A 39 -1.92 -3.63 6.55
C VAL A 39 -0.86 -4.14 7.52
N LEU A 40 -0.34 -3.24 8.35
CA LEU A 40 0.51 -3.61 9.50
C LEU A 40 -0.34 -3.87 10.72
N GLU A 41 -1.14 -2.88 11.11
CA GLU A 41 -1.91 -2.87 12.33
C GLU A 41 -3.25 -2.16 12.10
N PHE A 42 -4.25 -2.54 12.90
CA PHE A 42 -5.57 -1.92 12.84
C PHE A 42 -5.81 -1.05 14.09
N VAL A 43 -5.00 0.01 14.24
CA VAL A 43 -5.05 0.92 15.39
C VAL A 43 -5.63 2.30 15.04
N ALA A 44 -6.15 2.48 13.83
CA ALA A 44 -6.75 3.75 13.44
C ALA A 44 -8.16 3.92 14.02
N ASP A 45 -8.56 5.18 14.27
CA ASP A 45 -9.92 5.52 14.68
C ASP A 45 -10.95 5.07 13.64
N GLU A 46 -12.18 4.84 14.09
CA GLU A 46 -13.24 4.34 13.22
C GLU A 46 -13.45 5.23 11.99
N GLY A 47 -13.39 4.62 10.81
CA GLY A 47 -13.53 5.34 9.54
C GLY A 47 -12.29 6.14 9.09
N LYS A 48 -11.15 6.02 9.78
CA LYS A 48 -9.87 6.63 9.37
C LYS A 48 -8.89 5.59 8.82
N VAL A 49 -8.05 6.05 7.90
CA VAL A 49 -6.93 5.30 7.36
C VAL A 49 -5.71 6.20 7.35
N TYR A 50 -4.61 5.72 7.94
CA TYR A 50 -3.33 6.42 7.90
C TYR A 50 -2.47 5.82 6.79
N LEU A 51 -2.12 6.67 5.83
CA LEU A 51 -1.29 6.35 4.68
C LEU A 51 0.04 7.11 4.79
N PRO A 52 1.16 6.53 4.33
CA PRO A 52 2.40 7.28 4.23
C PRO A 52 2.33 8.36 3.13
N TYR A 53 3.08 9.45 3.29
CA TYR A 53 3.03 10.62 2.41
C TYR A 53 3.23 10.30 0.91
N TRP A 54 4.14 9.38 0.60
CA TRP A 54 4.41 8.97 -0.78
C TRP A 54 3.18 8.31 -1.44
N MET A 55 2.38 7.58 -0.67
CA MET A 55 1.20 6.88 -1.16
C MET A 55 0.05 7.85 -1.36
N GLN A 56 -0.12 8.78 -0.43
CA GLN A 56 -1.03 9.91 -0.57
C GLN A 56 -0.74 10.71 -1.86
N ARG A 57 0.54 11.06 -2.11
CA ARG A 57 0.96 11.70 -3.37
C ARG A 57 0.69 10.85 -4.59
N ASN A 58 0.96 9.54 -4.54
CA ASN A 58 0.74 8.65 -5.67
C ASN A 58 -0.75 8.54 -6.04
N LEU A 59 -1.63 8.48 -5.04
CA LEU A 59 -3.09 8.47 -5.21
C LEU A 59 -3.69 9.86 -5.46
N LEU A 60 -2.89 10.94 -5.37
CA LEU A 60 -3.35 12.33 -5.43
C LEU A 60 -4.47 12.58 -4.41
N LEU A 61 -4.22 12.22 -3.16
CA LEU A 61 -5.13 12.40 -2.04
C LEU A 61 -4.71 13.60 -1.20
N ASP A 62 -5.68 14.33 -0.68
CA ASP A 62 -5.47 15.35 0.35
C ASP A 62 -5.91 14.83 1.73
N GLU A 63 -5.51 15.54 2.78
CA GLU A 63 -5.93 15.18 4.14
C GLU A 63 -7.45 15.29 4.28
N GLY A 64 -8.09 14.23 4.77
CA GLY A 64 -9.54 14.16 4.90
C GLY A 64 -10.28 13.67 3.64
N ASP A 65 -9.56 13.30 2.57
CA ASP A 65 -10.19 12.71 1.40
C ASP A 65 -10.69 11.28 1.64
N ILE A 66 -11.81 10.97 0.98
CA ILE A 66 -12.45 9.65 1.07
C ILE A 66 -11.80 8.72 0.06
N VAL A 67 -11.30 7.58 0.56
CA VAL A 67 -10.72 6.50 -0.24
C VAL A 67 -11.59 5.26 -0.12
N GLN A 68 -11.81 4.56 -1.22
CA GLN A 68 -12.46 3.26 -1.20
C GLN A 68 -11.43 2.18 -0.90
N VAL A 69 -11.67 1.39 0.13
CA VAL A 69 -10.79 0.29 0.55
C VAL A 69 -11.50 -1.04 0.31
N GLU A 70 -10.87 -1.92 -0.45
CA GLU A 70 -11.38 -3.26 -0.75
C GLU A 70 -10.34 -4.30 -0.36
N SER A 71 -10.75 -5.43 0.22
CA SER A 71 -9.84 -6.56 0.41
C SER A 71 -9.54 -7.21 -0.94
N ALA A 72 -8.26 -7.40 -1.25
CA ALA A 72 -7.83 -7.99 -2.51
C ALA A 72 -6.80 -9.07 -2.24
N THR A 73 -7.08 -10.31 -2.65
CA THR A 73 -6.10 -11.40 -2.57
C THR A 73 -5.30 -11.41 -3.87
N LEU A 74 -4.03 -10.99 -3.82
CA LEU A 74 -3.15 -11.07 -4.97
C LEU A 74 -2.26 -12.32 -4.88
N PRO A 75 -2.09 -13.07 -5.99
CA PRO A 75 -1.11 -14.15 -6.05
C PRO A 75 0.31 -13.58 -5.97
N VAL A 76 1.25 -14.41 -5.51
CA VAL A 76 2.68 -14.04 -5.49
C VAL A 76 3.13 -13.80 -6.93
N ALA A 77 3.64 -12.60 -7.21
CA ALA A 77 4.16 -12.27 -8.53
C ALA A 77 5.43 -13.08 -8.81
N THR A 78 5.47 -13.78 -9.95
CA THR A 78 6.63 -14.54 -10.42
C THR A 78 7.68 -13.66 -11.09
N PHE A 79 7.27 -12.50 -11.62
CA PHE A 79 8.14 -11.55 -12.30
C PHE A 79 7.72 -10.13 -11.98
N SER A 80 8.68 -9.25 -11.69
CA SER A 80 8.45 -7.83 -11.48
C SER A 80 9.51 -7.02 -12.22
N LYS A 81 9.07 -6.09 -13.06
CA LYS A 81 9.92 -5.17 -13.81
C LYS A 81 9.84 -3.80 -13.16
N PHE A 82 10.98 -3.26 -12.77
CA PHE A 82 11.08 -1.95 -12.13
C PHE A 82 11.72 -0.95 -13.08
N GLN A 83 11.18 0.27 -13.09
CA GLN A 83 11.78 1.40 -13.78
C GLN A 83 12.34 2.35 -12.73
N PRO A 84 13.66 2.65 -12.74
CA PRO A 84 14.25 3.61 -11.83
C PRO A 84 13.75 5.02 -12.16
N LEU A 85 13.41 5.79 -11.11
CA LEU A 85 12.92 7.17 -11.23
C LEU A 85 14.06 8.19 -11.39
N SER A 86 15.26 7.86 -10.89
CA SER A 86 16.47 8.70 -11.00
C SER A 86 17.67 7.86 -11.44
N VAL A 87 18.60 8.50 -12.14
CA VAL A 87 19.90 7.93 -12.53
C VAL A 87 20.78 7.61 -11.33
N ASP A 88 20.54 8.24 -10.17
CA ASP A 88 21.27 8.00 -8.91
C ASP A 88 21.14 6.54 -8.42
N PHE A 89 20.13 5.82 -8.89
CA PHE A 89 19.92 4.40 -8.55
C PHE A 89 20.83 3.45 -9.36
N LEU A 90 21.41 3.92 -10.48
CA LEU A 90 22.37 3.15 -11.27
C LEU A 90 23.78 3.15 -10.66
N ASP A 91 24.12 4.14 -9.82
CA ASP A 91 25.43 4.27 -9.17
C ASP A 91 25.58 3.38 -7.92
N ILE A 92 24.53 2.64 -7.56
CA ILE A 92 24.57 1.69 -6.45
C ILE A 92 25.25 0.40 -6.92
N THR A 93 26.38 0.05 -6.30
CA THR A 93 27.27 -1.07 -6.68
C THR A 93 26.59 -2.45 -6.66
N ASN A 94 25.43 -2.59 -6.01
CA ASN A 94 24.60 -3.79 -6.06
C ASN A 94 23.09 -3.44 -6.03
N PRO A 95 22.49 -3.08 -7.18
CA PRO A 95 21.10 -2.64 -7.23
C PRO A 95 20.11 -3.77 -6.89
N LYS A 96 20.52 -5.05 -7.01
CA LYS A 96 19.71 -6.22 -6.64
C LYS A 96 19.50 -6.40 -5.13
N ALA A 97 20.48 -6.03 -4.32
CA ALA A 97 20.41 -6.17 -2.86
C ALA A 97 19.56 -5.07 -2.20
N VAL A 98 19.36 -3.96 -2.90
CA VAL A 98 18.61 -2.80 -2.41
C VAL A 98 17.11 -2.95 -2.64
N TYR A 99 16.68 -3.77 -3.60
CA TYR A 99 15.25 -4.04 -3.84
C TYR A 99 14.49 -4.52 -2.59
N PRO A 100 14.96 -5.49 -1.79
CA PRO A 100 14.28 -5.88 -0.55
C PRO A 100 14.43 -4.87 0.60
N LEU A 101 15.32 -3.88 0.50
CA LEU A 101 15.56 -2.88 1.55
C LEU A 101 14.78 -1.57 1.30
N VAL A 102 14.49 -1.23 0.05
CA VAL A 102 13.71 -0.03 -0.33
C VAL A 102 12.20 -0.31 -0.36
N TRP A 103 11.80 -1.58 -0.27
CA TRP A 103 10.41 -2.00 -0.01
C TRP A 103 10.12 -2.14 1.48
#